data_AF-A0A182VKJ9-F1
#
_entry.id   AF-A0A182VKJ9-F1
#
_cell.length_a   1.000
_cell.length_b   1.000
_cell.length_c   1.000
_cell.angle_alpha   90.00
_cell.angle_beta   90.00
_cell.angle_gamma   90.00
#
_symmetry.space_group_name_H-M   'P 1'
#
loop_
_entity.id
_entity.type
_entity.pdbx_description
1 polymer ?
#
loop_
_entity_poly.entity_id
_entity_poly.type
_entity_poly.pdbx_seq_one_letter_code
_entity_poly.pdbx_strand_id
1 'polypeptide(L)'
;MGLHVTPDLEVRYKIVAGDKDRFFKAEERAVGDFVFLAIRLRTNNIVLNREKGDSYRLEVKATGTRREGKSRTTLEADTTIDVRVLDANDLSPLFYPTEYAVAITEDTPLHKSILHVVAEDADLGLNGEIYYSILDETEQFAVHPTTGVITLTRPLRFAERALHELTVVANDRGIGSTSRNQASKARVKIKVLQSINSKTHRRHYKNI
;
A
#
# COMPACT_ATOMS: atom_id res chain seq x y z
N MET A 1 30.16 9.58 5.88
CA MET A 1 31.26 10.24 6.62
C MET A 1 32.55 9.47 6.36
N GLY A 2 33.68 10.15 6.15
CA GLY A 2 34.98 9.51 5.88
C GLY A 2 36.05 10.06 6.82
N LEU A 3 37.02 9.22 7.17
CA LEU A 3 38.20 9.60 7.94
C LEU A 3 39.41 9.54 7.03
N HIS A 4 40.28 10.55 7.09
CA HIS A 4 41.60 10.51 6.47
C HIS A 4 42.51 9.59 7.29
N VAL A 5 43.26 8.72 6.62
CA VAL A 5 44.00 7.63 7.25
C VAL A 5 45.45 7.68 6.81
N THR A 6 46.36 7.72 7.79
CA THR A 6 47.79 7.50 7.57
C THR A 6 48.09 5.99 7.57
N PRO A 7 49.18 5.51 6.93
CA PRO A 7 49.46 4.08 6.80
C PRO A 7 49.52 3.28 8.11
N ASP A 8 49.76 3.96 9.23
CA ASP A 8 49.88 3.41 10.59
C ASP A 8 48.57 3.43 11.40
N LEU A 9 47.48 3.97 10.84
CA LEU A 9 46.17 4.07 11.47
C LEU A 9 45.20 3.05 10.89
N GLU A 10 44.74 2.10 11.70
CA GLU A 10 43.68 1.16 11.34
C GLU A 10 42.34 1.65 11.91
N VAL A 11 41.37 1.92 11.05
CA VAL A 11 40.02 2.33 11.45
C VAL A 11 39.07 1.14 11.37
N ARG A 12 38.24 0.94 12.40
CA ARG A 12 37.13 -0.01 12.39
C ARG A 12 35.83 0.66 12.82
N TYR A 13 34.71 0.20 12.28
CA TYR A 13 33.37 0.66 12.62
C TYR A 13 32.52 -0.47 13.19
N LYS A 14 31.72 -0.15 14.20
CA LYS A 14 30.80 -1.10 14.82
C LYS A 14 29.48 -0.45 15.16
N ILE A 15 28.37 -1.08 14.76
CA ILE A 15 27.04 -0.71 15.26
C ILE A 15 26.94 -1.18 16.71
N VAL A 16 26.68 -0.26 17.64
CA VAL A 16 26.62 -0.52 19.08
C VAL A 16 25.19 -0.53 19.62
N ALA A 17 24.27 0.19 18.97
CA ALA A 17 22.84 0.18 19.29
C ALA A 17 21.98 0.50 18.05
N GLY A 18 20.65 0.34 18.19
CA GLY A 18 19.69 0.70 17.14
C GLY A 18 19.35 -0.41 16.13
N ASP A 19 20.07 -1.53 16.14
CA ASP A 19 19.89 -2.67 15.23
C ASP A 19 19.49 -3.95 15.99
N LYS A 20 18.31 -3.94 16.60
CA LYS A 20 17.81 -5.07 17.43
C LYS A 20 17.66 -6.36 16.61
N ASP A 21 17.14 -6.22 15.39
CA ASP A 21 16.85 -7.33 14.49
C ASP A 21 18.06 -7.76 13.64
N ARG A 22 19.22 -7.11 13.84
CA ARG A 22 20.48 -7.41 13.17
C ARG A 22 20.38 -7.33 11.64
N PHE A 23 19.62 -6.37 11.15
CA PHE A 23 19.47 -6.11 9.72
C PHE A 23 20.74 -5.51 9.13
N PHE A 24 21.47 -4.73 9.92
CA PHE A 24 22.57 -3.91 9.43
C PHE A 24 23.94 -4.45 9.86
N LYS A 25 24.95 -4.08 9.08
CA LYS A 25 26.36 -4.19 9.43
C LYS A 25 27.08 -2.90 9.01
N ALA A 26 27.99 -2.45 9.85
CA ALA A 26 28.95 -1.42 9.48
C ALA A 26 30.16 -2.09 8.82
N GLU A 27 30.63 -1.51 7.73
CA GLU A 27 31.82 -1.94 6.99
C GLU A 27 32.72 -0.74 6.72
N GLU A 28 34.02 -0.99 6.76
CA GLU A 28 35.04 -0.07 6.34
C GLU A 28 35.19 -0.14 4.82
N ARG A 29 35.09 0.99 4.15
CA ARG A 29 35.40 1.11 2.72
C ARG A 29 36.59 2.04 2.51
N ALA A 30 37.75 1.47 2.20
CA ALA A 30 38.93 2.24 1.84
C ALA A 30 38.86 2.76 0.40
N VAL A 31 39.17 4.04 0.19
CA VAL A 31 39.29 4.68 -1.12
C VAL A 31 40.47 5.65 -1.06
N GLY A 32 41.62 5.26 -1.65
CA GLY A 32 42.87 5.98 -1.46
C GLY A 32 43.24 6.05 0.03
N ASP A 33 43.53 7.25 0.51
CA ASP A 33 43.94 7.50 1.90
C ASP A 33 42.74 7.79 2.82
N PHE A 34 41.52 7.42 2.41
CA PHE A 34 40.30 7.60 3.20
C PHE A 34 39.64 6.27 3.52
N VAL A 35 39.09 6.16 4.73
CA VAL A 35 38.25 5.04 5.16
C VAL A 35 36.85 5.56 5.50
N PHE A 36 35.86 5.09 4.74
CA PHE A 36 34.46 5.47 4.88
C PHE A 36 33.69 4.43 5.68
N LEU A 37 32.76 4.91 6.51
CA LEU A 37 31.72 4.07 7.11
C LEU A 37 30.65 3.77 6.05
N ALA A 38 30.48 2.49 5.71
CA ALA A 38 29.40 1.99 4.90
C ALA A 38 28.43 1.17 5.77
N ILE A 39 27.13 1.48 5.70
CA ILE A 39 26.08 0.62 6.28
C ILE A 39 25.56 -0.30 5.18
N ARG A 40 25.53 -1.60 5.46
CA ARG A 40 25.03 -2.63 4.54
C ARG A 40 23.99 -3.49 5.24
N LEU A 41 23.11 -4.10 4.45
CA LEU A 41 22.26 -5.18 4.93
C LEU A 41 23.09 -6.46 5.12
N ARG A 42 22.72 -7.28 6.09
CA ARG A 42 23.30 -8.63 6.23
C ARG A 42 22.70 -9.57 5.20
N THR A 43 23.55 -10.30 4.48
CA THR A 43 23.23 -11.12 3.28
C THR A 43 22.44 -12.41 3.54
N ASN A 44 21.83 -12.59 4.72
CA ASN A 44 21.17 -13.84 5.10
C ASN A 44 19.67 -13.88 4.74
N ASN A 45 19.30 -13.46 3.52
CA ASN A 45 17.88 -13.31 3.11
C ASN A 45 17.05 -12.40 4.05
N ILE A 46 17.69 -11.41 4.66
CA ILE A 46 17.00 -10.42 5.46
C ILE A 46 16.39 -9.40 4.52
N VAL A 47 15.05 -9.29 4.55
CA VAL A 47 14.29 -8.32 3.77
C VAL A 47 13.76 -7.26 4.72
N LEU A 48 14.10 -6.00 4.47
CA LEU A 48 13.45 -4.88 5.14
C LEU A 48 12.00 -4.79 4.67
N ASN A 49 11.09 -4.61 5.61
CA ASN A 49 9.68 -4.40 5.33
C ASN A 49 9.29 -3.09 6.00
N ARG A 50 8.85 -2.12 5.18
CA ARG A 50 8.56 -0.77 5.64
C ARG A 50 7.31 -0.75 6.53
N GLU A 51 6.32 -1.58 6.24
CA GLU A 51 5.04 -1.65 6.96
C GLU A 51 5.22 -2.11 8.41
N LYS A 52 6.31 -2.85 8.69
CA LYS A 52 6.74 -3.25 10.03
C LYS A 52 7.65 -2.22 10.70
N GLY A 53 8.45 -1.49 9.92
CA GLY A 53 9.40 -0.52 10.44
C GLY A 53 10.02 0.31 9.32
N ASP A 54 9.70 1.60 9.30
CA ASP A 54 10.09 2.54 8.25
C ASP A 54 11.43 3.25 8.51
N SER A 55 11.98 3.10 9.72
CA SER A 55 13.16 3.86 10.13
C SER A 55 13.94 3.18 11.26
N TYR A 56 15.26 3.36 11.21
CA TYR A 56 16.20 2.84 12.21
C TYR A 56 17.21 3.92 12.57
N ARG A 57 17.42 4.15 13.86
CA ARG A 57 18.46 5.04 14.37
C ARG A 57 19.62 4.24 14.91
N LEU A 58 20.69 4.15 14.14
CA LEU A 58 21.87 3.36 14.45
C LEU A 58 22.90 4.20 15.19
N GLU A 59 23.41 3.69 16.30
CA GLU A 59 24.58 4.24 16.96
C GLU A 59 25.81 3.46 16.49
N VAL A 60 26.80 4.17 15.95
CA VAL A 60 28.00 3.58 15.39
C VAL A 60 29.23 4.16 16.09
N LYS A 61 30.07 3.26 16.59
CA LYS A 61 31.38 3.59 17.16
C LYS A 61 32.46 3.36 16.11
N ALA A 62 33.31 4.35 15.91
CA ALA A 62 34.56 4.27 15.17
C ALA A 62 35.71 4.05 16.15
N THR A 63 36.60 3.11 15.85
CA THR A 63 37.80 2.82 16.63
C THR A 63 39.02 2.95 15.73
N GLY A 64 39.84 3.97 15.95
CA GLY A 64 41.13 4.15 15.29
C GLY A 64 42.25 3.57 16.16
N THR A 65 42.99 2.59 15.64
CA THR A 65 44.16 2.02 16.32
C THR A 65 45.43 2.47 15.59
N ARG A 66 46.28 3.20 16.29
CA ARG A 66 47.59 3.63 15.79
C ARG A 66 48.69 2.78 16.43
N ARG A 67 49.63 2.28 15.60
CA ARG A 67 50.79 1.52 16.08
C ARG A 67 52.07 2.33 15.90
N GLU A 68 52.80 2.53 16.98
CA GLU A 68 54.09 3.23 16.98
C GLU A 68 55.12 2.37 17.72
N GLY A 69 55.92 1.60 16.97
CA GLY A 69 56.83 0.61 17.53
C GLY A 69 56.11 -0.48 18.33
N LYS A 70 56.40 -0.59 19.63
CA LYS A 70 55.71 -1.52 20.55
C LYS A 70 54.46 -0.90 21.21
N SER A 71 54.24 0.40 21.05
CA SER A 71 53.13 1.11 21.66
C SER A 71 51.88 1.08 20.77
N ARG A 72 50.71 0.95 21.39
CA ARG A 72 49.41 0.94 20.71
C ARG A 72 48.48 1.96 21.35
N THR A 73 48.05 2.93 20.56
CA THR A 73 47.08 3.95 20.99
C THR A 73 45.76 3.71 20.29
N THR A 74 44.66 3.78 21.04
CA THR A 74 43.30 3.64 20.50
C THR A 74 42.51 4.90 20.74
N LEU A 75 41.85 5.39 19.69
CA LEU A 75 40.94 6.53 19.70
C LEU A 75 39.54 6.03 19.35
N GLU A 76 38.53 6.58 20.02
CA GLU A 76 37.14 6.26 19.77
C GLU A 76 36.33 7.51 19.44
N ALA A 77 35.35 7.37 18.56
CA ALA A 77 34.37 8.40 18.26
C ALA A 77 33.02 7.76 17.97
N ASP A 78 31.94 8.38 18.44
CA ASP A 78 30.58 7.90 18.24
C ASP A 78 29.83 8.79 17.25
N THR A 79 28.91 8.20 16.49
CA THR A 79 28.02 8.91 15.58
C THR A 79 26.66 8.21 15.49
N THR A 80 25.65 8.95 15.05
CA THR A 80 24.28 8.46 14.87
C THR A 80 23.93 8.51 13.40
N ILE A 81 23.32 7.43 12.89
CA ILE A 81 22.86 7.31 11.51
C ILE A 81 21.36 7.02 11.52
N ASP A 82 20.57 7.90 10.92
CA ASP A 82 19.16 7.65 10.64
C ASP A 82 19.03 6.96 9.27
N VAL A 83 18.60 5.70 9.29
CA VAL A 83 18.26 4.92 8.09
C VAL A 83 16.76 5.01 7.87
N ARG A 84 16.35 5.32 6.64
CA ARG A 84 14.94 5.28 6.23
C ARG A 84 14.74 4.15 5.22
N VAL A 85 13.70 3.35 5.43
CA VAL A 85 13.26 2.32 4.48
C VAL A 85 12.38 2.99 3.45
N LEU A 86 12.72 2.80 2.18
CA LEU A 86 11.91 3.30 1.08
C LEU A 86 10.74 2.35 0.84
N ASP A 87 9.63 2.93 0.42
CA ASP A 87 8.45 2.17 0.03
C ASP A 87 8.68 1.37 -1.26
N ALA A 88 8.06 0.19 -1.32
CA ALA A 88 7.96 -0.65 -2.50
C ALA A 88 6.49 -1.04 -2.66
N ASN A 89 6.00 -1.14 -3.90
CA ASN A 89 4.63 -1.58 -4.17
C ASN A 89 4.51 -3.10 -4.02
N ASP A 90 4.49 -3.59 -2.79
CA ASP A 90 4.45 -5.01 -2.46
C ASP A 90 3.15 -5.46 -1.78
N LEU A 91 2.27 -4.51 -1.47
CA LEU A 91 0.89 -4.78 -1.10
C LEU A 91 -0.04 -4.52 -2.28
N SER A 92 -1.32 -4.83 -2.09
CA SER A 92 -2.35 -4.58 -3.09
C SER A 92 -3.63 -4.20 -2.38
N PRO A 93 -4.51 -3.39 -3.00
CA PRO A 93 -5.71 -2.92 -2.35
C PRO A 93 -6.59 -4.09 -1.91
N LEU A 94 -7.10 -4.01 -0.69
CA LEU A 94 -7.91 -5.03 -0.05
C LEU A 94 -9.30 -4.50 0.29
N PHE A 95 -10.33 -5.16 -0.22
CA PHE A 95 -11.71 -4.91 0.22
C PHE A 95 -12.01 -5.60 1.55
N TYR A 96 -12.56 -4.86 2.50
CA TYR A 96 -13.15 -5.41 3.72
C TYR A 96 -14.43 -4.61 4.09
N PRO A 97 -15.64 -5.16 3.85
CA PRO A 97 -15.94 -6.53 3.42
C PRO A 97 -15.70 -6.79 1.92
N THR A 98 -15.62 -8.06 1.53
CA THR A 98 -15.52 -8.50 0.10
C THR A 98 -16.86 -8.71 -0.58
N GLU A 99 -17.97 -8.68 0.17
CA GLU A 99 -19.33 -8.68 -0.38
C GLU A 99 -20.13 -7.51 0.17
N TYR A 100 -20.84 -6.83 -0.72
CA TYR A 100 -21.76 -5.74 -0.42
C TYR A 100 -23.13 -6.06 -0.98
N ALA A 101 -24.19 -5.61 -0.30
CA ALA A 101 -25.56 -5.78 -0.76
C ALA A 101 -26.38 -4.53 -0.48
N VAL A 102 -27.26 -4.17 -1.43
CA VAL A 102 -28.24 -3.10 -1.26
C VAL A 102 -29.54 -3.46 -1.98
N ALA A 103 -30.66 -2.97 -1.46
CA ALA A 103 -31.95 -3.03 -2.12
C ALA A 103 -32.44 -1.61 -2.46
N ILE A 104 -32.79 -1.39 -3.72
CA ILE A 104 -33.28 -0.11 -4.25
C ILE A 104 -34.55 -0.34 -5.06
N THR A 105 -35.43 0.65 -5.14
CA THR A 105 -36.67 0.55 -5.91
C THR A 105 -36.45 0.93 -7.36
N GLU A 106 -37.30 0.46 -8.28
CA GLU A 106 -37.19 0.80 -9.71
C GLU A 106 -37.39 2.30 -10.02
N ASP A 107 -38.06 3.04 -9.13
CA ASP A 107 -38.22 4.50 -9.18
C ASP A 107 -37.07 5.28 -8.53
N THR A 108 -35.95 4.62 -8.21
CA THR A 108 -34.75 5.29 -7.69
C THR A 108 -34.28 6.36 -8.68
N PRO A 109 -34.11 7.62 -8.26
CA PRO A 109 -33.64 8.68 -9.13
C PRO A 109 -32.28 8.37 -9.76
N LEU A 110 -32.09 8.79 -11.01
CA LEU A 110 -30.80 8.76 -11.66
C LEU A 110 -29.79 9.64 -10.90
N HIS A 111 -28.52 9.26 -10.98
CA HIS A 111 -27.37 9.87 -10.32
C HIS A 111 -27.39 9.80 -8.79
N LYS A 112 -28.34 9.07 -8.19
CA LYS A 112 -28.34 8.79 -6.76
C LYS A 112 -27.18 7.84 -6.42
N SER A 113 -26.47 8.15 -5.34
CA SER A 113 -25.53 7.22 -4.69
C SER A 113 -26.31 6.09 -4.02
N ILE A 114 -25.99 4.85 -4.37
CA ILE A 114 -26.71 3.66 -3.89
C ILE A 114 -25.88 2.78 -2.96
N LEU A 115 -24.55 2.82 -3.08
CA LEU A 115 -23.64 2.04 -2.27
C LEU A 115 -22.26 2.71 -2.23
N HIS A 116 -21.49 2.48 -1.17
CA HIS A 116 -20.10 2.91 -1.05
C HIS A 116 -19.26 1.67 -0.75
N VAL A 117 -18.31 1.35 -1.65
CA VAL A 117 -17.35 0.27 -1.44
C VAL A 117 -16.02 0.86 -0.98
N VAL A 118 -15.31 0.15 -0.10
CA VAL A 118 -14.04 0.63 0.46
C VAL A 118 -13.00 -0.49 0.37
N ALA A 119 -11.86 -0.15 -0.22
CA ALA A 119 -10.63 -0.91 -0.16
C ALA A 119 -9.56 -0.08 0.56
N GLU A 120 -8.58 -0.77 1.14
CA GLU A 120 -7.43 -0.17 1.82
C GLU A 120 -6.13 -0.75 1.26
N ASP A 121 -5.11 0.09 1.17
CA ASP A 121 -3.75 -0.30 0.83
C ASP A 121 -2.81 0.37 1.83
N ALA A 122 -1.86 -0.38 2.38
CA ALA A 122 -0.92 0.14 3.36
C ALA A 122 0.34 0.74 2.71
N ASP A 123 0.44 0.69 1.38
CA ASP A 123 1.49 1.35 0.61
C ASP A 123 1.38 2.88 0.60
N LEU A 124 2.49 3.56 0.30
CA LEU A 124 2.58 5.02 0.45
C LEU A 124 2.53 5.72 -0.90
N GLY A 125 1.92 6.90 -0.91
CA GLY A 125 1.81 7.71 -2.12
C GLY A 125 1.12 6.94 -3.25
N LEU A 126 1.73 6.91 -4.43
CA LEU A 126 1.15 6.27 -5.61
C LEU A 126 0.99 4.75 -5.46
N ASN A 127 1.81 4.11 -4.64
CA ASN A 127 1.75 2.67 -4.41
C ASN A 127 0.50 2.28 -3.58
N GLY A 128 -0.02 3.20 -2.75
CA GLY A 128 -1.28 2.99 -2.03
C GLY A 128 -2.46 3.82 -2.56
N GLU A 129 -2.31 4.52 -3.69
CA GLU A 129 -3.37 5.36 -4.25
C GLU A 129 -4.37 4.49 -5.02
N ILE A 130 -5.53 4.24 -4.41
CA ILE A 130 -6.53 3.28 -4.92
C ILE A 130 -7.46 3.88 -5.97
N TYR A 131 -7.67 3.14 -7.05
CA TYR A 131 -8.69 3.39 -8.07
C TYR A 131 -9.69 2.25 -8.19
N TYR A 132 -10.97 2.61 -8.22
CA TYR A 132 -12.09 1.70 -8.34
C TYR A 132 -12.61 1.63 -9.78
N SER A 133 -12.97 0.43 -10.23
CA SER A 133 -13.73 0.23 -11.47
C SER A 133 -14.67 -0.95 -11.35
N ILE A 134 -15.72 -0.97 -12.18
CA ILE A 134 -16.61 -2.13 -12.32
C ILE A 134 -16.04 -3.01 -13.43
N LEU A 135 -15.79 -4.28 -13.12
CA LEU A 135 -15.24 -5.24 -14.08
C LEU A 135 -16.29 -5.74 -15.06
N ASP A 136 -17.54 -5.88 -14.61
CA ASP A 136 -18.66 -6.31 -15.43
C ASP A 136 -19.15 -5.20 -16.36
N GLU A 137 -19.61 -5.59 -17.55
CA GLU A 137 -20.30 -4.66 -18.45
C GLU A 137 -21.66 -4.27 -17.86
N THR A 138 -21.83 -2.97 -17.57
CA THR A 138 -23.11 -2.42 -17.11
C THR A 138 -23.28 -0.99 -17.60
N GLU A 139 -24.51 -0.65 -17.98
CA GLU A 139 -24.90 0.73 -18.29
C GLU A 139 -25.67 1.37 -17.14
N GLN A 140 -26.18 0.56 -16.21
CA GLN A 140 -27.05 0.99 -15.12
C GLN A 140 -26.29 1.58 -13.95
N PHE A 141 -25.03 1.19 -13.76
CA PHE A 141 -24.25 1.59 -12.60
C PHE A 141 -22.89 2.15 -13.01
N ALA A 142 -22.44 3.17 -12.29
CA ALA A 142 -21.08 3.68 -12.38
C ALA A 142 -20.47 3.75 -10.98
N VAL A 143 -19.18 3.43 -10.87
CA VAL A 143 -18.41 3.63 -9.64
C VAL A 143 -17.52 4.86 -9.79
N HIS A 144 -17.49 5.71 -8.76
CA HIS A 144 -16.60 6.85 -8.73
C HIS A 144 -15.15 6.36 -8.51
N PRO A 145 -14.20 6.75 -9.38
CA PRO A 145 -12.89 6.09 -9.46
C PRO A 145 -12.03 6.26 -8.21
N THR A 146 -12.21 7.32 -7.42
CA THR A 146 -11.39 7.56 -6.21
C THR A 146 -12.15 7.44 -4.90
N THR A 147 -13.49 7.38 -4.94
CA THR A 147 -14.31 7.32 -3.71
C THR A 147 -15.03 6.00 -3.57
N GLY A 148 -15.07 5.13 -4.59
CA GLY A 148 -15.78 3.85 -4.49
C GLY A 148 -17.32 3.99 -4.39
N VAL A 149 -17.87 5.20 -4.54
CA VAL A 149 -19.32 5.41 -4.52
C VAL A 149 -19.94 4.91 -5.82
N ILE A 150 -20.86 3.97 -5.70
CA ILE A 150 -21.66 3.44 -6.82
C ILE A 150 -22.92 4.28 -6.96
N THR A 151 -23.20 4.70 -8.19
CA THR A 151 -24.34 5.55 -8.57
C THR A 151 -25.17 4.88 -9.66
N LEU A 152 -26.47 5.19 -9.67
CA LEU A 152 -27.38 4.74 -10.73
C LEU A 152 -27.31 5.68 -11.95
N THR A 153 -27.01 5.17 -13.13
CA THR A 153 -26.84 5.96 -14.37
C THR A 153 -27.95 5.73 -15.40
N ARG A 154 -28.68 4.61 -15.32
CA ARG A 154 -29.84 4.32 -16.18
C ARG A 154 -31.02 3.82 -15.35
N PRO A 155 -32.27 3.98 -15.84
CA PRO A 155 -33.46 3.51 -15.13
C PRO A 155 -33.43 2.00 -14.89
N LEU A 156 -34.01 1.58 -13.76
CA LEU A 156 -34.17 0.18 -13.42
C LEU A 156 -35.57 -0.30 -13.81
N ARG A 157 -35.69 -1.58 -14.11
CA ARG A 157 -36.97 -2.22 -14.41
C ARG A 157 -37.02 -3.56 -13.71
N PHE A 158 -37.87 -3.66 -12.68
CA PHE A 158 -37.98 -4.89 -11.88
C PHE A 158 -38.31 -6.10 -12.75
N ALA A 159 -39.19 -5.92 -13.74
CA ALA A 159 -39.64 -6.97 -14.65
C ALA A 159 -38.54 -7.50 -15.59
N GLU A 160 -37.50 -6.69 -15.87
CA GLU A 160 -36.39 -7.09 -16.73
C GLU A 160 -35.30 -7.79 -15.94
N ARG A 161 -34.89 -7.18 -14.82
CA ARG A 161 -33.83 -7.72 -13.97
C ARG A 161 -34.02 -7.29 -12.51
N ALA A 162 -34.36 -8.26 -11.66
CA ALA A 162 -34.56 -8.03 -10.22
C ALA A 162 -33.26 -8.08 -9.39
N LEU A 163 -32.18 -8.65 -9.95
CA LEU A 163 -30.88 -8.77 -9.28
C LEU A 163 -29.75 -8.43 -10.24
N HIS A 164 -28.95 -7.43 -9.86
CA HIS A 164 -27.68 -7.12 -10.50
C HIS A 164 -26.56 -7.58 -9.59
N GLU A 165 -25.66 -8.39 -10.12
CA GLU A 165 -24.41 -8.76 -9.46
C GLU A 165 -23.28 -8.11 -10.24
N LEU A 166 -22.46 -7.32 -9.55
CA LEU A 166 -21.32 -6.61 -10.10
C LEU A 166 -20.06 -7.01 -9.31
N THR A 167 -18.92 -6.93 -9.96
CA THR A 167 -17.60 -7.12 -9.41
C THR A 167 -16.89 -5.77 -9.50
N VAL A 168 -16.66 -5.15 -8.35
CA VAL A 168 -15.84 -3.95 -8.26
C VAL A 168 -14.41 -4.39 -8.01
N VAL A 169 -13.47 -3.81 -8.75
CA VAL A 169 -12.04 -4.01 -8.56
C VAL A 169 -11.41 -2.75 -7.99
N ALA A 170 -10.39 -2.92 -7.15
CA ALA A 170 -9.55 -1.85 -6.65
C ALA A 170 -8.11 -2.11 -7.12
N ASN A 171 -7.45 -1.11 -7.68
CA ASN A 171 -6.05 -1.20 -8.11
C ASN A 171 -5.29 0.05 -7.66
N ASP A 172 -4.05 -0.14 -7.24
CA ASP A 172 -3.10 0.94 -6.99
C ASP A 172 -2.44 1.43 -8.30
N ARG A 173 -1.58 2.46 -8.20
CA ARG A 173 -0.79 2.99 -9.32
C ARG A 173 0.67 2.57 -9.29
N GLY A 174 1.08 1.70 -8.37
CA GLY A 174 2.46 1.31 -8.26
C GLY A 174 2.88 0.39 -9.40
N ILE A 175 4.12 0.55 -9.86
CA ILE A 175 4.67 -0.25 -10.95
C ILE A 175 5.19 -1.57 -10.39
N GLY A 176 4.85 -2.68 -11.05
CA GLY A 176 5.36 -4.01 -10.69
C GLY A 176 4.56 -4.74 -9.61
N SER A 177 3.28 -4.36 -9.38
CA SER A 177 2.43 -5.10 -8.44
C SER A 177 2.37 -6.57 -8.86
N THR A 178 2.85 -7.44 -7.97
CA THR A 178 3.04 -8.88 -8.28
C THR A 178 1.80 -9.69 -7.89
N SER A 179 0.83 -9.09 -7.21
CA SER A 179 -0.32 -9.77 -6.63
C SER A 179 -1.61 -9.41 -7.40
N ARG A 180 -2.11 -10.36 -8.21
CA ARG A 180 -3.52 -10.36 -8.65
C ARG A 180 -4.36 -11.03 -7.57
N ASN A 181 -4.48 -10.39 -6.41
CA ASN A 181 -5.22 -10.97 -5.29
C ASN A 181 -6.73 -10.90 -5.54
N GLN A 182 -7.44 -11.99 -5.22
CA GLN A 182 -8.91 -12.02 -5.21
C GLN A 182 -9.49 -10.97 -4.25
N ALA A 183 -8.72 -10.60 -3.25
CA ALA A 183 -9.04 -9.62 -2.22
C ALA A 183 -9.13 -8.17 -2.75
N SER A 184 -8.56 -7.90 -3.93
CA SER A 184 -8.71 -6.65 -4.67
C SER A 184 -10.01 -6.60 -5.48
N LYS A 185 -10.92 -7.55 -5.24
CA LYS A 185 -12.26 -7.61 -5.84
C LYS A 185 -13.32 -7.69 -4.75
N ALA A 186 -14.40 -6.94 -4.93
CA ALA A 186 -15.61 -7.04 -4.12
C ALA A 186 -16.81 -7.38 -4.99
N ARG A 187 -17.66 -8.28 -4.49
CA ARG A 187 -18.96 -8.58 -5.11
C ARG A 187 -20.01 -7.63 -4.57
N VAL A 188 -20.80 -7.04 -5.46
CA VAL A 188 -21.87 -6.11 -5.14
C VAL A 188 -23.19 -6.68 -5.65
N LYS A 189 -24.14 -6.92 -4.75
CA LYS A 189 -25.49 -7.41 -5.05
C LYS A 189 -26.51 -6.29 -4.91
N ILE A 190 -27.12 -5.87 -6.01
CA ILE A 190 -28.13 -4.83 -6.05
C ILE A 190 -29.47 -5.47 -6.37
N LYS A 191 -30.35 -5.53 -5.36
CA LYS A 191 -31.70 -6.04 -5.50
C LYS A 191 -32.64 -4.92 -5.90
N VAL A 192 -33.32 -5.07 -7.03
CA VAL A 192 -34.38 -4.15 -7.47
C VAL A 192 -35.69 -4.56 -6.82
N LEU A 193 -36.39 -3.60 -6.23
CA LEU A 193 -37.72 -3.77 -5.66
C LEU A 193 -38.74 -3.07 -6.57
N GLN A 194 -39.87 -3.73 -6.79
CA GLN A 194 -40.97 -3.14 -7.54
C GLN A 194 -41.53 -1.91 -6.79
N SER A 195 -41.81 -0.82 -7.49
CA SER A 195 -42.39 0.37 -6.86
C SER A 195 -43.86 0.13 -6.52
N ILE A 196 -44.27 0.55 -5.32
CA ILE A 196 -45.59 0.29 -4.74
C ILE A 196 -46.70 0.98 -5.57
N ASN A 197 -46.38 2.07 -6.27
CA ASN A 197 -47.32 2.84 -7.11
C ASN A 197 -47.56 2.26 -8.51
N SER A 198 -46.82 1.23 -8.94
CA SER A 198 -46.97 0.63 -10.29
C SER A 198 -48.27 -0.18 -10.47
N LYS A 199 -48.96 -0.53 -9.37
CA LYS A 199 -50.19 -1.34 -9.41
C LYS A 199 -51.47 -0.51 -9.65
N THR A 200 -51.45 0.81 -9.48
CA THR A 200 -52.70 1.61 -9.46
C THR A 200 -53.14 2.13 -10.84
N HIS A 201 -52.28 2.09 -11.87
CA HIS A 201 -52.61 2.68 -13.19
C HIS A 201 -53.14 1.69 -14.24
N ARG A 202 -53.34 0.41 -13.91
CA ARG A 202 -53.77 -0.64 -14.86
C ARG A 202 -55.21 -1.11 -14.70
N ARG A 203 -56.07 -0.28 -14.08
CA ARG A 203 -57.53 -0.46 -14.07
C ARG A 203 -58.17 0.89 -14.38
N HIS A 204 -58.34 1.23 -15.66
CA HIS A 204 -59.52 1.94 -16.18
C HIS A 204 -59.34 2.18 -17.69
N TYR A 205 -60.46 2.03 -18.41
CA TYR A 205 -60.70 2.24 -19.84
C TYR A 205 -60.45 1.06 -20.78
N LYS A 206 -61.48 0.21 -20.95
CA LYS A 206 -62.38 0.26 -22.12
C LYS A 206 -63.60 -0.67 -21.90
N ASN A 207 -64.69 -0.07 -21.42
CA ASN A 207 -66.05 -0.47 -21.75
C ASN A 207 -66.65 0.70 -22.53
N ILE A 208 -66.64 0.64 -23.86
CA ILE A 208 -67.70 1.09 -24.79
C ILE A 208 -67.53 0.24 -26.04
#